data_AF-A0A8J7U3I2-F1
#
_entry.id   AF-A0A8J7U3I2-F1
#
_cell.length_a   1.000
_cell.length_b   1.000
_cell.length_c   1.000
_cell.angle_alpha   90.00
_cell.angle_beta   90.00
_cell.angle_gamma   90.00
#
_symmetry.space_group_name_H-M   'P 1'
#
loop_
_entity.id
_entity.type
_entity.pdbx_description
1 polymer ?
#
loop_
_entity_poly.entity_id
_entity_poly.type
_entity_poly.pdbx_seq_one_letter_code
_entity_poly.pdbx_strand_id
1 'polypeptide(L)'
;MVNEYHNELQNWVEQESLAIRAIAAIHKLWVEHSVEVLLFRRVLVHQGPLEILKSHQYARQISHTEMRISDTLPILEQLAEMPLCPSRLDLGRLTSEWLRTKREPNTLTSFLQEQLAEHLVPGKADFEPKDVVLYGFGRIGRILARLLVEQAGGGGALRLRAVVCRGKLNVAKRAALFLRDSVHGPFGGSLTVLEEQDAIIANGVYIKFISCDAPNLADYTVHGIKDALVIDNTGVWRDRDGLSLHLEAKGVDRVLLTAPAKGDVPNIVYGVNHREYGEGERVFSAASCTTNAITPVLKAVHEAFGINHVHVETVHSYTNDQNLLDNFHKKERRGRAAALNMVITETGAAKAVAKALPALENKVSGNAVRVPTANVSLAIMNLDLEQEVTREQVNDMLRHASLEGPLVAQIDFTNDDDVVSSDMVGNTHAAIVDSLATQTRGNRAVVYAWYDNEYGYSMQVTRVARIISGVERMRYY
;
A
#
# COMPACT_ATOMS: atom_id res chain seq x y z
N MET A 1 -7.43 10.27 -43.61
CA MET A 1 -7.80 11.28 -42.60
C MET A 1 -9.26 11.18 -42.13
N VAL A 2 -10.29 11.55 -42.90
CA VAL A 2 -11.70 11.48 -42.39
C VAL A 2 -12.13 10.04 -42.08
N ASN A 3 -11.80 9.08 -42.95
CA ASN A 3 -12.16 7.66 -42.73
C ASN A 3 -11.39 7.03 -41.54
N GLU A 4 -10.12 7.42 -41.36
CA GLU A 4 -9.30 6.98 -40.21
C GLU A 4 -9.85 7.53 -38.89
N TYR A 5 -10.23 8.81 -38.84
CA TYR A 5 -10.85 9.41 -37.65
C TYR A 5 -12.12 8.65 -37.21
N HIS A 6 -13.01 8.32 -38.16
CA HIS A 6 -14.24 7.60 -37.85
C HIS A 6 -13.95 6.16 -37.38
N ASN A 7 -12.98 5.48 -37.99
CA ASN A 7 -12.58 4.14 -37.58
C ASN A 7 -11.97 4.13 -36.17
N GLU A 8 -11.07 5.07 -35.86
CA GLU A 8 -10.48 5.18 -34.52
C GLU A 8 -11.53 5.52 -33.46
N LEU A 9 -12.46 6.43 -33.76
CA LEU A 9 -13.54 6.78 -32.85
C LEU A 9 -14.49 5.59 -32.65
N GLN A 10 -14.80 4.83 -33.70
CA GLN A 10 -15.64 3.64 -33.57
C GLN A 10 -14.96 2.56 -32.73
N ASN A 11 -13.67 2.30 -32.97
CA ASN A 11 -12.88 1.37 -32.16
C ASN A 11 -12.87 1.80 -30.69
N TRP A 12 -12.70 3.10 -30.41
CA TRP A 12 -12.76 3.64 -29.05
C TRP A 12 -14.12 3.36 -28.38
N VAL A 13 -15.24 3.61 -29.06
CA VAL A 13 -16.59 3.33 -28.56
C VAL A 13 -16.79 1.84 -28.27
N GLU A 14 -16.24 0.96 -29.12
CA GLU A 14 -16.27 -0.49 -28.89
C GLU A 14 -15.46 -0.88 -27.64
N GLN A 15 -14.25 -0.33 -27.46
CA GLN A 15 -13.44 -0.57 -26.27
C GLN A 15 -14.14 -0.09 -24.98
N GLU A 16 -14.78 1.09 -25.03
CA GLU A 16 -15.56 1.62 -23.90
C GLU A 16 -16.76 0.73 -23.55
N SER A 17 -17.45 0.21 -24.56
CA SER A 17 -18.55 -0.76 -24.37
C SER A 17 -18.08 -2.05 -23.68
N LEU A 18 -16.92 -2.58 -24.09
CA LEU A 18 -16.31 -3.74 -23.43
C LEU A 18 -15.90 -3.42 -21.99
N ALA A 19 -15.43 -2.20 -21.71
CA ALA A 19 -15.06 -1.77 -20.36
C ALA A 19 -16.27 -1.69 -19.43
N ILE A 20 -17.42 -1.24 -19.92
CA ILE A 20 -18.68 -1.26 -19.15
C ILE A 20 -19.08 -2.69 -18.78
N ARG A 21 -18.96 -3.65 -19.71
CA ARG A 21 -19.21 -5.07 -19.42
C ARG A 21 -18.22 -5.63 -18.39
N ALA A 22 -16.94 -5.29 -18.52
CA ALA A 22 -15.92 -5.69 -17.56
C ALA A 22 -16.23 -5.18 -16.14
N ILE A 23 -16.69 -3.93 -16.01
CA ILE A 23 -17.09 -3.34 -14.71
C ILE A 23 -18.21 -4.15 -14.07
N ALA A 24 -19.21 -4.59 -14.84
CA ALA A 24 -20.29 -5.42 -14.31
C ALA A 24 -19.76 -6.74 -13.72
N ALA A 25 -18.87 -7.44 -14.44
CA ALA A 25 -18.24 -8.67 -13.96
C ALA A 25 -17.35 -8.44 -12.73
N ILE A 26 -16.55 -7.36 -12.72
CA ILE A 26 -15.71 -6.97 -11.58
C ILE A 26 -16.56 -6.67 -10.34
N HIS A 27 -17.67 -5.95 -10.50
CA HIS A 27 -18.56 -5.65 -9.38
C HIS A 27 -19.29 -6.89 -8.87
N LYS A 28 -19.70 -7.82 -9.76
CA LYS A 28 -20.25 -9.11 -9.35
C LYS A 28 -19.25 -9.89 -8.48
N LEU A 29 -18.01 -10.01 -8.94
CA LEU A 29 -16.90 -10.62 -8.17
C LEU A 29 -16.68 -9.95 -6.80
N TRP A 30 -16.70 -8.62 -6.76
CA TRP A 30 -16.49 -7.88 -5.52
C TRP A 30 -17.64 -8.06 -4.51
N VAL A 31 -18.88 -7.92 -4.96
CA VAL A 31 -20.07 -7.90 -4.08
C VAL A 31 -20.48 -9.32 -3.67
N GLU A 32 -20.48 -10.27 -4.59
CA GLU A 32 -20.98 -11.63 -4.34
C GLU A 32 -19.89 -12.55 -3.79
N HIS A 33 -18.64 -12.37 -4.20
CA HIS A 33 -17.54 -13.27 -3.86
C HIS A 33 -16.43 -12.63 -3.01
N SER A 34 -16.50 -11.33 -2.71
CA SER A 34 -15.42 -10.62 -2.01
C SER A 34 -14.05 -10.74 -2.72
N VAL A 35 -14.08 -10.89 -4.04
CA VAL A 35 -12.90 -11.02 -4.89
C VAL A 35 -12.49 -9.64 -5.40
N GLU A 36 -11.27 -9.21 -5.05
CA GLU A 36 -10.70 -7.97 -5.57
C GLU A 36 -9.87 -8.27 -6.82
N VAL A 37 -10.30 -7.71 -7.96
CA VAL A 37 -9.60 -7.89 -9.23
C VAL A 37 -8.57 -6.78 -9.43
N LEU A 38 -7.36 -7.20 -9.82
CA LEU A 38 -6.23 -6.35 -10.14
C LEU A 38 -5.84 -6.57 -11.61
N LEU A 39 -5.28 -5.55 -12.26
CA LEU A 39 -4.59 -5.70 -13.55
C LEU A 39 -3.16 -5.23 -13.38
N PHE A 40 -2.22 -6.17 -13.28
CA PHE A 40 -0.84 -5.89 -12.88
C PHE A 40 -0.81 -4.89 -11.73
N ARG A 41 -1.45 -5.27 -10.62
CA ARG A 41 -1.55 -4.51 -9.36
C ARG A 41 -2.42 -3.26 -9.34
N ARG A 42 -2.93 -2.79 -10.48
CA ARG A 42 -3.93 -1.72 -10.49
C ARG A 42 -5.30 -2.27 -10.09
N VAL A 43 -5.85 -1.77 -8.98
CA VAL A 43 -7.17 -2.17 -8.51
C VAL A 43 -8.23 -1.73 -9.52
N LEU A 44 -9.03 -2.66 -10.01
CA LEU A 44 -10.08 -2.38 -10.99
C LEU A 44 -11.44 -2.10 -10.34
N VAL A 45 -11.61 -2.46 -9.07
CA VAL A 45 -12.85 -2.24 -8.32
C VAL A 45 -13.12 -0.73 -8.18
N HIS A 46 -14.38 -0.33 -8.38
CA HIS A 46 -14.84 1.07 -8.32
C HIS A 46 -14.24 2.02 -9.37
N GLN A 47 -13.59 1.49 -10.41
CA GLN A 47 -13.06 2.27 -11.52
C GLN A 47 -14.11 2.48 -12.62
N GLY A 48 -14.03 3.63 -13.31
CA GLY A 48 -14.83 3.91 -14.50
C GLY A 48 -14.25 3.28 -15.77
N PRO A 49 -15.00 3.31 -16.89
CA PRO A 49 -14.56 2.68 -18.14
C PRO A 49 -13.19 3.18 -18.63
N LEU A 50 -12.94 4.48 -18.49
CA LEU A 50 -11.69 5.12 -18.91
C LEU A 50 -10.49 4.65 -18.09
N GLU A 51 -10.67 4.50 -16.78
CA GLU A 51 -9.64 4.01 -15.87
C GLU A 51 -9.32 2.53 -16.11
N ILE A 52 -10.34 1.71 -16.44
CA ILE A 52 -10.13 0.32 -16.87
C ILE A 52 -9.29 0.28 -18.15
N LEU A 53 -9.62 1.09 -19.17
CA LEU A 53 -8.87 1.15 -20.42
C LEU A 53 -7.44 1.67 -20.22
N LYS A 54 -7.25 2.71 -19.41
CA LYS A 54 -5.93 3.24 -19.02
C LYS A 54 -5.09 2.18 -18.31
N SER A 55 -5.70 1.33 -17.49
CA SER A 55 -5.00 0.22 -16.83
C SER A 55 -4.53 -0.83 -17.84
N HIS A 56 -5.32 -1.13 -18.88
CA HIS A 56 -4.88 -1.99 -19.98
C HIS A 56 -3.77 -1.37 -20.82
N GLN A 57 -3.79 -0.06 -21.04
CA GLN A 57 -2.69 0.64 -21.72
C GLN A 57 -1.39 0.52 -20.93
N TYR A 58 -1.45 0.73 -19.61
CA TYR A 58 -0.29 0.55 -18.73
C TYR A 58 0.23 -0.90 -18.75
N ALA A 59 -0.66 -1.89 -18.68
CA ALA A 59 -0.30 -3.30 -18.76
C ALA A 59 0.57 -3.63 -19.99
N ARG A 60 0.34 -2.97 -21.14
CA ARG A 60 1.15 -3.12 -22.36
C ARG A 60 2.55 -2.53 -22.25
N GLN A 61 2.76 -1.53 -21.40
CA GLN A 61 4.07 -0.90 -21.20
C GLN A 61 4.98 -1.73 -20.30
N ILE A 62 4.39 -2.38 -19.29
CA ILE A 62 5.14 -3.14 -18.28
C ILE A 62 5.28 -4.63 -18.60
N SER A 63 4.29 -5.21 -19.28
CA SER A 63 4.34 -6.60 -19.73
C SER A 63 4.73 -6.66 -21.20
N HIS A 64 5.59 -7.61 -21.58
CA HIS A 64 5.93 -7.86 -22.99
C HIS A 64 4.76 -8.46 -23.80
N THR A 65 3.54 -8.48 -23.24
CA THR A 65 2.36 -9.08 -23.84
C THR A 65 1.33 -7.99 -24.12
N GLU A 66 0.92 -7.84 -25.38
CA GLU A 66 -0.17 -6.93 -25.71
C GLU A 66 -1.46 -7.42 -25.05
N MET A 67 -2.01 -6.64 -24.12
CA MET A 67 -3.22 -6.98 -23.40
C MET A 67 -4.32 -5.98 -23.74
N ARG A 68 -5.37 -6.47 -24.40
CA ARG A 68 -6.57 -5.68 -24.71
C ARG A 68 -7.71 -6.14 -23.83
N ILE A 69 -8.71 -5.29 -23.68
CA ILE A 69 -9.88 -5.64 -22.88
C ILE A 69 -10.67 -6.82 -23.49
N SER A 70 -10.58 -7.01 -24.81
CA SER A 70 -11.12 -8.18 -25.50
C SER A 70 -10.46 -9.50 -25.07
N ASP A 71 -9.23 -9.45 -24.55
CA ASP A 71 -8.49 -10.62 -24.10
C ASP A 71 -8.79 -10.93 -22.62
N THR A 72 -9.10 -9.90 -21.81
CA THR A 72 -9.36 -10.01 -20.37
C THR A 72 -10.83 -10.22 -20.02
N LEU A 73 -11.77 -9.64 -20.80
CA LEU A 73 -13.21 -9.74 -20.53
C LEU A 73 -13.74 -11.18 -20.46
N PRO A 74 -13.39 -12.11 -21.38
CA PRO A 74 -13.87 -13.49 -21.28
C PRO A 74 -13.44 -14.19 -19.99
N ILE A 75 -12.25 -13.85 -19.48
CA ILE A 75 -11.75 -14.37 -18.21
C ILE A 75 -12.56 -13.79 -17.05
N LEU A 76 -12.82 -12.48 -17.04
CA LEU A 76 -13.66 -11.84 -16.03
C LEU A 76 -15.07 -12.42 -15.96
N GLU A 77 -15.72 -12.57 -17.11
CA GLU A 77 -17.07 -13.12 -17.20
C GLU A 77 -17.09 -14.57 -16.69
N GLN A 78 -16.10 -15.38 -17.04
CA GLN A 78 -15.99 -16.75 -16.54
C GLN A 78 -15.72 -16.80 -15.03
N LEU A 79 -14.82 -15.96 -14.50
CA LEU A 79 -14.54 -15.87 -13.06
C LEU A 79 -15.78 -15.47 -12.27
N ALA A 80 -16.61 -14.57 -12.80
CA ALA A 80 -17.82 -14.08 -12.15
C ALA A 80 -18.92 -15.16 -12.00
N GLU A 81 -18.81 -16.28 -12.73
CA GLU A 81 -19.69 -17.44 -12.58
C GLU A 81 -19.07 -18.57 -11.72
N MET A 82 -17.83 -18.40 -11.27
CA MET A 82 -17.12 -19.41 -10.47
C MET A 82 -17.36 -19.19 -8.97
N PRO A 83 -17.49 -20.26 -8.16
CA PRO A 83 -17.68 -20.16 -6.72
C PRO A 83 -16.35 -19.87 -6.02
N LEU A 84 -15.78 -18.70 -6.29
CA LEU A 84 -14.48 -18.27 -5.75
C LEU A 84 -14.63 -17.88 -4.28
N CYS A 85 -13.64 -18.26 -3.48
CA CYS A 85 -13.48 -17.76 -2.12
C CYS A 85 -12.94 -16.32 -2.11
N PRO A 86 -13.11 -15.57 -1.00
CA PRO A 86 -12.56 -14.22 -0.86
C PRO A 86 -11.06 -14.17 -1.16
N SER A 87 -10.69 -13.40 -2.17
CA SER A 87 -9.32 -13.42 -2.70
C SER A 87 -8.96 -12.13 -3.44
N ARG A 88 -7.69 -12.00 -3.83
CA ARG A 88 -7.21 -10.97 -4.74
C ARG A 88 -6.61 -11.65 -5.96
N LEU A 89 -7.14 -11.35 -7.14
CA LEU A 89 -6.74 -12.01 -8.39
C LEU A 89 -6.14 -10.97 -9.35
N ASP A 90 -4.93 -11.25 -9.85
CA ASP A 90 -4.32 -10.46 -10.92
C ASP A 90 -4.75 -11.03 -12.28
N LEU A 91 -5.69 -10.31 -12.88
CA LEU A 91 -6.22 -10.57 -14.21
C LEU A 91 -5.13 -10.52 -15.26
N GLY A 92 -4.14 -9.63 -15.11
CA GLY A 92 -3.03 -9.51 -16.05
C GLY A 92 -2.23 -10.79 -16.12
N ARG A 93 -1.84 -11.31 -14.96
CA ARG A 93 -1.14 -12.59 -14.88
C ARG A 93 -1.96 -13.75 -15.47
N LEU A 94 -3.22 -13.90 -15.06
CA LEU A 94 -4.10 -14.96 -15.57
C LEU A 94 -4.27 -14.89 -17.09
N THR A 95 -4.44 -13.69 -17.65
CA THR A 95 -4.54 -13.48 -19.09
C THR A 95 -3.21 -13.80 -19.80
N SER A 96 -2.07 -13.39 -19.26
CA SER A 96 -0.76 -13.72 -19.83
C SER A 96 -0.49 -15.22 -19.86
N GLU A 97 -0.82 -15.94 -18.77
CA GLU A 97 -0.70 -17.40 -18.70
C GLU A 97 -1.65 -18.09 -19.69
N TRP A 98 -2.91 -17.63 -19.78
CA TRP A 98 -3.87 -18.14 -20.75
C TRP A 98 -3.39 -17.97 -22.20
N LEU A 99 -2.88 -16.79 -22.56
CA LEU A 99 -2.39 -16.51 -23.91
C LEU A 99 -1.16 -17.37 -24.27
N ARG A 100 -0.32 -17.74 -23.30
CA ARG A 100 0.85 -18.63 -23.52
C ARG A 100 0.45 -20.07 -23.86
N THR A 101 -0.72 -20.55 -23.45
CA THR A 101 -1.23 -21.89 -23.80
C THR A 101 -1.55 -22.06 -25.29
N LYS A 102 -1.48 -20.98 -26.09
CA LYS A 102 -1.91 -20.95 -27.51
C LYS A 102 -3.35 -21.40 -27.74
N ARG A 103 -4.18 -21.46 -26.69
CA ARG A 103 -5.56 -21.98 -26.77
C ARG A 103 -5.57 -23.43 -27.31
N GLU A 104 -4.61 -24.25 -26.88
CA GLU A 104 -4.64 -25.72 -26.98
C GLU A 104 -5.99 -26.28 -26.48
N PRO A 105 -6.40 -27.55 -26.75
CA PRO A 105 -7.81 -27.98 -26.70
C PRO A 105 -8.53 -27.87 -25.33
N ASN A 106 -7.88 -27.32 -24.31
CA ASN A 106 -8.45 -26.95 -23.02
C ASN A 106 -9.40 -25.75 -23.16
N THR A 107 -10.58 -25.86 -22.55
CA THR A 107 -11.52 -24.73 -22.44
C THR A 107 -10.99 -23.72 -21.43
N LEU A 108 -11.33 -22.43 -21.60
CA LEU A 108 -10.99 -21.39 -20.62
C LEU A 108 -11.43 -21.77 -19.19
N THR A 109 -12.59 -22.42 -19.06
CA THR A 109 -13.09 -22.95 -17.79
C THR A 109 -12.13 -23.95 -17.16
N SER A 110 -11.64 -24.94 -17.92
CA SER A 110 -10.70 -25.95 -17.40
C SER A 110 -9.37 -25.33 -16.97
N PHE A 111 -8.86 -24.36 -17.73
CA PHE A 111 -7.66 -23.61 -17.37
C PHE A 111 -7.83 -22.86 -16.05
N LEU A 112 -8.94 -22.11 -15.89
CA LEU A 112 -9.18 -21.36 -14.65
C LEU A 112 -9.42 -22.27 -13.45
N GLN A 113 -10.09 -23.41 -13.65
CA GLN A 113 -10.28 -24.40 -12.58
C GLN A 113 -8.95 -24.98 -12.09
N GLU A 114 -7.99 -25.20 -12.99
CA GLU A 114 -6.65 -25.67 -12.65
C GLU A 114 -5.85 -24.59 -11.92
N GLN A 115 -5.75 -23.38 -12.50
CA GLN A 115 -4.96 -22.29 -11.92
C GLN A 115 -5.53 -21.81 -10.57
N LEU A 116 -6.85 -21.82 -10.42
CA LEU A 116 -7.55 -21.36 -9.23
C LEU A 116 -8.11 -22.50 -8.39
N ALA A 117 -7.60 -23.72 -8.53
CA ALA A 117 -8.07 -24.90 -7.76
C ALA A 117 -8.10 -24.61 -6.25
N GLU A 118 -7.07 -23.92 -5.76
CA GLU A 118 -6.98 -23.51 -4.36
C GLU A 118 -8.00 -22.44 -3.94
N HIS A 119 -8.55 -21.67 -4.87
CA HIS A 119 -9.52 -20.59 -4.61
C HIS A 119 -10.98 -21.08 -4.75
N LEU A 120 -11.18 -22.31 -5.21
CA LEU A 120 -12.49 -22.93 -5.40
C LEU A 120 -12.92 -23.82 -4.23
N VAL A 121 -12.10 -23.90 -3.17
CA VAL A 121 -12.39 -24.71 -1.98
C VAL A 121 -13.41 -23.97 -1.10
N PRO A 122 -14.62 -24.53 -0.87
CA PRO A 122 -15.63 -23.89 -0.03
C PRO A 122 -15.13 -23.65 1.40
N GLY A 123 -15.41 -22.46 1.94
CA GLY A 123 -15.03 -22.07 3.31
C GLY A 123 -13.53 -21.80 3.52
N LYS A 124 -12.70 -21.95 2.48
CA LYS A 124 -11.30 -21.54 2.54
C LYS A 124 -11.22 -20.01 2.56
N ALA A 125 -10.40 -19.45 3.44
CA ALA A 125 -10.31 -18.01 3.71
C ALA A 125 -11.53 -17.40 4.44
N ASP A 126 -12.37 -18.23 5.07
CA ASP A 126 -13.29 -17.76 6.10
C ASP A 126 -12.49 -17.37 7.34
N PHE A 127 -12.50 -16.07 7.66
CA PHE A 127 -11.98 -15.54 8.91
C PHE A 127 -13.02 -14.63 9.56
N GLU A 128 -13.02 -14.58 10.89
CA GLU A 128 -13.76 -13.57 11.61
C GLU A 128 -13.13 -12.19 11.34
N PRO A 129 -13.91 -11.19 10.89
CA PRO A 129 -13.41 -9.84 10.68
C PRO A 129 -12.74 -9.27 11.94
N LYS A 130 -11.57 -8.65 11.79
CA LYS A 130 -10.90 -7.99 12.90
C LYS A 130 -11.40 -6.56 13.06
N ASP A 131 -11.92 -6.24 14.23
CA ASP A 131 -12.21 -4.84 14.59
C ASP A 131 -10.92 -4.02 14.68
N VAL A 132 -10.95 -2.82 14.10
CA VAL A 132 -9.83 -1.87 14.10
C VAL A 132 -10.24 -0.59 14.81
N VAL A 133 -9.36 -0.13 15.69
CA VAL A 133 -9.43 1.17 16.34
C VAL A 133 -8.23 2.01 15.91
N LEU A 134 -8.48 3.18 15.32
CA LEU A 134 -7.41 4.12 15.01
C LEU A 134 -7.17 5.03 16.22
N TYR A 135 -6.01 4.92 16.86
CA TYR A 135 -5.63 5.82 17.93
C TYR A 135 -4.92 7.03 17.33
N GLY A 136 -5.68 8.13 17.19
CA GLY A 136 -5.31 9.33 16.45
C GLY A 136 -6.06 9.47 15.13
N PHE A 137 -6.41 10.72 14.78
CA PHE A 137 -7.06 11.10 13.53
C PHE A 137 -6.29 12.19 12.78
N GLY A 138 -4.96 12.08 12.86
CA GLY A 138 -4.02 12.94 12.16
C GLY A 138 -3.93 12.62 10.66
N ARG A 139 -2.79 12.92 10.05
CA ARG A 139 -2.58 12.72 8.61
C ARG A 139 -2.70 11.25 8.20
N ILE A 140 -1.88 10.38 8.78
CA ILE A 140 -1.90 8.92 8.51
C ILE A 140 -3.21 8.30 8.98
N GLY A 141 -3.73 8.67 10.16
CA GLY A 141 -5.01 8.15 10.66
C GLY A 141 -6.18 8.41 9.71
N ARG A 142 -6.26 9.58 9.07
CA ARG A 142 -7.32 9.86 8.07
C ARG A 142 -7.16 9.04 6.80
N ILE A 143 -5.94 8.88 6.30
CA ILE A 143 -5.68 8.06 5.11
C ILE A 143 -6.01 6.59 5.38
N LEU A 144 -5.59 6.06 6.53
CA LEU A 144 -5.97 4.70 6.96
C LEU A 144 -7.47 4.54 7.09
N ALA A 145 -8.18 5.54 7.62
CA ALA A 145 -9.64 5.49 7.68
C ALA A 145 -10.26 5.44 6.28
N ARG A 146 -9.77 6.22 5.31
CA ARG A 146 -10.26 6.15 3.91
C ARG A 146 -10.03 4.77 3.33
N LEU A 147 -8.83 4.23 3.45
CA LEU A 147 -8.46 2.89 2.96
C LEU A 147 -9.33 1.78 3.58
N LEU A 148 -9.55 1.83 4.90
CA LEU A 148 -10.36 0.82 5.60
C LEU A 148 -11.84 0.92 5.21
N VAL A 149 -12.35 2.12 4.96
CA VAL A 149 -13.74 2.32 4.48
C VAL A 149 -13.91 1.81 3.05
N GLU A 150 -12.98 2.14 2.15
CA GLU A 150 -12.98 1.66 0.76
C GLU A 150 -12.94 0.12 0.69
N GLN A 151 -12.23 -0.53 1.60
CA GLN A 151 -12.04 -1.98 1.61
C GLN A 151 -13.15 -2.76 2.35
N ALA A 152 -14.10 -2.08 3.01
CA ALA A 152 -15.11 -2.73 3.82
C ALA A 152 -16.16 -3.52 3.02
N GLY A 153 -16.45 -3.09 1.78
CA GLY A 153 -17.61 -3.54 0.99
C GLY A 153 -17.58 -4.99 0.48
N GLY A 154 -16.41 -5.63 0.41
CA GLY A 154 -16.26 -7.01 -0.10
C GLY A 154 -15.78 -7.96 0.99
N GLY A 155 -16.55 -8.17 2.05
CA GLY A 155 -16.21 -9.14 3.12
C GLY A 155 -15.05 -8.68 4.02
N GLY A 156 -15.11 -7.44 4.51
CA GLY A 156 -14.02 -6.70 5.15
C GLY A 156 -13.23 -7.47 6.24
N ALA A 157 -12.00 -7.85 5.90
CA ALA A 157 -11.02 -8.43 6.83
C ALA A 157 -10.71 -7.54 8.03
N LEU A 158 -10.59 -6.24 7.79
CA LEU A 158 -10.38 -5.22 8.81
C LEU A 158 -11.60 -4.30 8.85
N ARG A 159 -12.26 -4.21 9.99
CA ARG A 159 -13.46 -3.40 10.18
C ARG A 159 -13.14 -2.19 11.05
N LEU A 160 -13.07 -1.01 10.46
CA LEU A 160 -12.90 0.22 11.23
C LEU A 160 -14.15 0.48 12.08
N ARG A 161 -13.99 0.47 13.40
CA ARG A 161 -15.10 0.66 14.35
C ARG A 161 -15.02 1.96 15.14
N ALA A 162 -13.80 2.40 15.44
CA ALA A 162 -13.61 3.61 16.23
C ALA A 162 -12.33 4.37 15.89
N VAL A 163 -12.36 5.65 16.24
CA VAL A 163 -11.23 6.56 16.18
C VAL A 163 -11.10 7.26 17.53
N VAL A 164 -9.93 7.16 18.14
CA VAL A 164 -9.64 7.83 19.42
C VAL A 164 -8.97 9.17 19.17
N CYS A 165 -9.42 10.19 19.87
CA CYS A 165 -8.85 11.54 19.87
C CYS A 165 -8.64 12.03 21.30
N ARG A 166 -7.65 12.89 21.50
CA ARG A 166 -7.40 13.54 22.80
C ARG A 166 -8.25 14.81 22.94
N GLY A 167 -8.68 15.11 24.16
CA GLY A 167 -9.44 16.31 24.49
C GLY A 167 -10.82 16.41 23.79
N LYS A 168 -11.35 17.62 23.66
CA LYS A 168 -12.71 17.86 23.18
C LYS A 168 -12.92 17.34 21.75
N LEU A 169 -13.96 16.53 21.56
CA LEU A 169 -14.38 16.06 20.24
C LEU A 169 -15.06 17.20 19.47
N ASN A 170 -14.71 17.28 18.18
CA ASN A 170 -15.42 18.05 17.18
C ASN A 170 -15.52 17.15 15.95
N VAL A 171 -16.61 16.38 15.91
CA VAL A 171 -16.83 15.34 14.89
C VAL A 171 -17.09 15.98 13.54
N ALA A 172 -17.87 17.06 13.46
CA ALA A 172 -18.11 17.81 12.24
C ALA A 172 -16.81 18.29 11.56
N LYS A 173 -15.87 18.84 12.34
CA LYS A 173 -14.57 19.28 11.78
C LYS A 173 -13.73 18.09 11.30
N ARG A 174 -13.75 16.97 12.02
CA ARG A 174 -13.04 15.74 11.64
C ARG A 174 -13.62 15.15 10.36
N ALA A 175 -14.94 15.10 10.24
CA ALA A 175 -15.67 14.72 9.03
C ALA A 175 -15.28 15.62 7.85
N ALA A 176 -15.22 16.94 8.04
CA ALA A 176 -14.82 17.88 7.00
C ALA A 176 -13.38 17.66 6.50
N LEU A 177 -12.44 17.34 7.40
CA LEU A 177 -11.05 16.99 7.06
C LEU A 177 -10.91 15.58 6.47
N PHE A 178 -11.83 14.68 6.80
CA PHE A 178 -11.92 13.36 6.16
C PHE A 178 -12.44 13.49 4.72
N LEU A 179 -13.39 14.38 4.45
CA LEU A 179 -13.94 14.64 3.11
C LEU A 179 -12.97 15.37 2.18
N ARG A 180 -12.16 16.30 2.70
CA ARG A 180 -11.34 17.21 1.88
C ARG A 180 -9.86 17.04 2.19
N ASP A 181 -9.09 16.57 1.21
CA ASP A 181 -7.64 16.43 1.28
C ASP A 181 -6.98 17.20 0.13
N SER A 182 -5.98 18.03 0.45
CA SER A 182 -5.29 18.85 -0.56
C SER A 182 -4.31 18.07 -1.44
N VAL A 183 -3.88 16.89 -0.99
CA VAL A 183 -2.94 16.03 -1.75
C VAL A 183 -3.70 14.89 -2.40
N HIS A 184 -4.52 14.18 -1.62
CA HIS A 184 -5.21 12.95 -2.05
C HIS A 184 -6.63 13.22 -2.57
N GLY A 185 -6.99 14.49 -2.76
CA GLY A 185 -8.31 14.88 -3.26
C GLY A 185 -9.48 14.60 -2.31
N PRO A 186 -10.72 14.82 -2.79
CA PRO A 186 -11.91 14.54 -2.01
C PRO A 186 -12.08 13.04 -1.74
N PHE A 187 -12.73 12.70 -0.63
CA PHE A 187 -13.12 11.31 -0.34
C PHE A 187 -14.14 10.81 -1.37
N GLY A 188 -13.87 9.65 -1.98
CA GLY A 188 -14.75 9.00 -2.95
C GLY A 188 -15.90 8.26 -2.27
N GLY A 189 -17.00 8.96 -1.97
CA GLY A 189 -18.17 8.32 -1.38
C GLY A 189 -19.11 9.24 -0.62
N SER A 190 -19.99 8.63 0.17
CA SER A 190 -20.96 9.32 1.03
C SER A 190 -20.47 9.41 2.47
N LEU A 191 -20.84 10.50 3.13
CA LEU A 191 -20.55 10.71 4.55
C LEU A 191 -21.75 11.34 5.25
N THR A 192 -22.18 10.73 6.35
CA THR A 192 -23.18 11.28 7.26
C THR A 192 -22.52 11.54 8.62
N VAL A 193 -22.77 12.71 9.20
CA VAL A 193 -22.30 13.07 10.54
C VAL A 193 -23.41 12.86 11.55
N LEU A 194 -23.10 12.16 12.63
CA LEU A 194 -24.00 11.83 13.73
C LEU A 194 -23.44 12.49 15.00
N GLU A 195 -23.67 13.79 15.15
CA GLU A 195 -23.04 14.60 16.22
C GLU A 195 -23.43 14.13 17.61
N GLU A 196 -24.71 13.84 17.85
CA GLU A 196 -25.22 13.38 19.15
C GLU A 196 -24.62 12.02 19.56
N GLN A 197 -24.22 11.21 18.58
CA GLN A 197 -23.62 9.91 18.80
C GLN A 197 -22.09 9.95 18.71
N ASP A 198 -21.47 11.13 18.59
CA ASP A 198 -20.05 11.30 18.30
C ASP A 198 -19.56 10.35 17.20
N ALA A 199 -20.26 10.26 16.08
CA ALA A 199 -19.98 9.26 15.05
C ALA A 199 -20.09 9.82 13.63
N ILE A 200 -19.54 9.06 12.68
CA ILE A 200 -19.77 9.25 11.25
C ILE A 200 -20.16 7.92 10.61
N ILE A 201 -20.91 7.99 9.52
CA ILE A 201 -21.15 6.86 8.62
C ILE A 201 -20.51 7.20 7.29
N ALA A 202 -19.46 6.47 6.90
CA ALA A 202 -18.74 6.66 5.64
C ALA A 202 -18.93 5.42 4.76
N ASN A 203 -19.56 5.55 3.58
CA ASN A 203 -19.91 4.41 2.71
C ASN A 203 -20.57 3.23 3.45
N GLY A 204 -21.45 3.53 4.42
CA GLY A 204 -22.12 2.53 5.26
C GLY A 204 -21.31 2.05 6.48
N VAL A 205 -20.02 2.39 6.60
CA VAL A 205 -19.18 2.05 7.75
C VAL A 205 -19.45 3.03 8.90
N TYR A 206 -20.00 2.52 10.00
CA TYR A 206 -20.21 3.29 11.23
C TYR A 206 -18.91 3.40 12.04
N ILE A 207 -18.45 4.63 12.26
CA ILE A 207 -17.19 4.93 12.96
C ILE A 207 -17.49 5.80 14.18
N LYS A 208 -17.23 5.27 15.37
CA LYS A 208 -17.38 5.98 16.65
C LYS A 208 -16.13 6.81 16.95
N PHE A 209 -16.29 8.09 17.27
CA PHE A 209 -15.23 8.90 17.88
C PHE A 209 -15.25 8.74 19.40
N ILE A 210 -14.07 8.55 19.97
CA ILE A 210 -13.87 8.37 21.41
C ILE A 210 -12.88 9.42 21.88
N SER A 211 -13.24 10.14 22.95
CA SER A 211 -12.31 11.02 23.65
C SER A 211 -11.56 10.22 24.70
N CYS A 212 -10.23 10.19 24.62
CA CYS A 212 -9.41 9.55 25.65
C CYS A 212 -8.02 10.19 25.70
N ASP A 213 -7.55 10.51 26.91
CA ASP A 213 -6.28 11.19 27.10
C ASP A 213 -5.09 10.26 27.29
N ALA A 214 -5.35 9.00 27.70
CA ALA A 214 -4.35 7.96 27.91
C ALA A 214 -4.86 6.59 27.43
N PRO A 215 -4.04 5.78 26.75
CA PRO A 215 -4.45 4.50 26.16
C PRO A 215 -5.17 3.56 27.12
N ASN A 216 -4.60 3.36 28.31
CA ASN A 216 -5.06 2.38 29.31
C ASN A 216 -6.38 2.78 30.00
N LEU A 217 -6.89 3.99 29.77
CA LEU A 217 -8.18 4.43 30.30
C LEU A 217 -9.35 4.12 29.36
N ALA A 218 -9.09 3.69 28.13
CA ALA A 218 -10.13 3.39 27.16
C ALA A 218 -10.85 2.06 27.48
N ASP A 219 -12.16 2.05 27.27
CA ASP A 219 -12.99 0.83 27.29
C ASP A 219 -13.76 0.75 25.97
N TYR A 220 -13.30 -0.10 25.05
CA TYR A 220 -13.95 -0.26 23.75
C TYR A 220 -15.15 -1.21 23.82
N THR A 221 -15.27 -2.00 24.89
CA THR A 221 -16.31 -3.02 25.02
C THR A 221 -17.70 -2.41 25.17
N VAL A 222 -17.80 -1.19 25.71
CA VAL A 222 -19.06 -0.41 25.79
C VAL A 222 -19.62 -0.05 24.41
N HIS A 223 -18.81 -0.15 23.35
CA HIS A 223 -19.21 0.06 21.96
C HIS A 223 -19.33 -1.25 21.16
N GLY A 224 -19.33 -2.40 21.85
CA GLY A 224 -19.38 -3.71 21.22
C GLY A 224 -18.14 -4.02 20.38
N ILE A 225 -16.99 -3.45 20.76
CA ILE A 225 -15.69 -3.73 20.15
C ILE A 225 -14.94 -4.66 21.10
N LYS A 226 -14.53 -5.83 20.58
CA LYS A 226 -13.79 -6.84 21.33
C LYS A 226 -12.62 -7.32 20.48
N ASP A 227 -11.54 -7.71 21.14
CA ASP A 227 -10.32 -8.25 20.52
C ASP A 227 -9.80 -7.39 19.36
N ALA A 228 -9.86 -6.07 19.49
CA ALA A 228 -9.53 -5.15 18.42
C ALA A 228 -8.02 -5.04 18.19
N LEU A 229 -7.65 -4.76 16.94
CA LEU A 229 -6.35 -4.19 16.61
C LEU A 229 -6.41 -2.67 16.81
N VAL A 230 -5.59 -2.16 17.72
CA VAL A 230 -5.35 -0.72 17.85
C VAL A 230 -4.19 -0.33 16.94
N ILE A 231 -4.43 0.62 16.03
CA ILE A 231 -3.37 1.23 15.22
C ILE A 231 -3.03 2.59 15.81
N ASP A 232 -1.88 2.69 16.48
CA ASP A 232 -1.36 3.95 17.02
C ASP A 232 -0.71 4.77 15.91
N ASN A 233 -1.42 5.83 15.51
CA ASN A 233 -0.95 6.78 14.52
C ASN A 233 -0.64 8.16 15.12
N THR A 234 -0.55 8.25 16.46
CA THR A 234 -0.06 9.45 17.15
C THR A 234 1.45 9.53 17.17
N GLY A 235 2.12 8.37 17.26
CA GLY A 235 3.58 8.29 17.35
C GLY A 235 4.17 8.83 18.67
N VAL A 236 3.33 9.08 19.68
CA VAL A 236 3.75 9.58 20.99
C VAL A 236 4.52 8.49 21.75
N TRP A 237 3.99 7.27 21.76
CA TRP A 237 4.65 6.09 22.33
C TRP A 237 5.40 5.34 21.25
N ARG A 238 6.63 4.93 21.56
CA ARG A 238 7.51 4.30 20.58
C ARG A 238 8.31 3.11 21.12
N ASP A 239 8.24 2.83 22.41
CA ASP A 239 8.83 1.67 23.05
C ASP A 239 7.74 0.68 23.48
N ARG A 240 8.16 -0.52 23.91
CA ARG A 240 7.23 -1.58 24.33
C ARG A 240 6.36 -1.12 25.48
N ASP A 241 6.94 -0.57 26.54
CA ASP A 241 6.21 -0.15 27.74
C ASP A 241 5.11 0.86 27.40
N GLY A 242 5.42 1.88 26.60
CA GLY A 242 4.43 2.88 26.20
C GLY A 242 3.33 2.33 25.31
N LEU A 243 3.67 1.44 24.36
CA LEU A 243 2.69 0.83 23.47
C LEU A 243 1.83 -0.23 24.17
N SER A 244 2.38 -0.92 25.17
CA SER A 244 1.67 -1.91 25.98
C SER A 244 0.55 -1.30 26.82
N LEU A 245 0.54 0.02 27.07
CA LEU A 245 -0.59 0.70 27.69
C LEU A 245 -1.89 0.54 26.89
N HIS A 246 -1.82 0.40 25.56
CA HIS A 246 -3.00 0.11 24.74
C HIS A 246 -3.56 -1.29 25.01
N LEU A 247 -2.71 -2.26 25.37
CA LEU A 247 -3.14 -3.63 25.69
C LEU A 247 -3.88 -3.72 27.03
N GLU A 248 -3.70 -2.73 27.92
CA GLU A 248 -4.45 -2.61 29.17
C GLU A 248 -5.90 -2.13 28.94
N ALA A 249 -6.16 -1.48 27.80
CA ALA A 249 -7.50 -1.02 27.44
C ALA A 249 -8.42 -2.22 27.16
N LYS A 250 -9.65 -2.14 27.67
CA LYS A 250 -10.62 -3.23 27.50
C LYS A 250 -11.06 -3.34 26.05
N GLY A 251 -11.01 -4.56 25.52
CA GLY A 251 -11.39 -4.88 24.15
C GLY A 251 -10.23 -4.79 23.14
N VAL A 252 -8.98 -4.69 23.59
CA VAL A 252 -7.79 -4.69 22.72
C VAL A 252 -7.10 -6.05 22.73
N ASP A 253 -6.82 -6.57 21.53
CA ASP A 253 -6.00 -7.76 21.34
C ASP A 253 -4.57 -7.42 20.92
N ARG A 254 -4.38 -6.49 19.97
CA ARG A 254 -3.07 -6.20 19.38
C ARG A 254 -2.86 -4.70 19.17
N VAL A 255 -1.60 -4.29 19.05
CA VAL A 255 -1.18 -2.90 18.83
C VAL A 255 -0.24 -2.82 17.65
N LEU A 256 -0.49 -1.90 16.73
CA LEU A 256 0.37 -1.61 15.59
C LEU A 256 0.73 -0.12 15.56
N LEU A 257 2.01 0.20 15.70
CA LEU A 257 2.53 1.56 15.59
C LEU A 257 2.82 1.93 14.12
N THR A 258 2.37 3.11 13.68
CA THR A 258 2.64 3.64 12.33
C THR A 258 3.92 4.50 12.27
N ALA A 259 4.95 4.07 12.97
CA ALA A 259 6.27 4.70 13.03
C ALA A 259 7.31 3.66 13.50
N PRO A 260 8.62 3.90 13.29
CA PRO A 260 9.65 3.00 13.80
C PRO A 260 9.61 2.91 15.32
N ALA A 261 9.48 1.69 15.84
CA ALA A 261 9.58 1.44 17.27
C ALA A 261 11.04 1.38 17.74
N LYS A 262 11.25 1.69 19.02
CA LYS A 262 12.52 1.59 19.75
C LYS A 262 12.58 0.25 20.47
N GLY A 263 13.81 -0.17 20.80
CA GLY A 263 14.05 -1.37 21.57
C GLY A 263 13.71 -2.65 20.81
N ASP A 264 13.05 -3.57 21.51
CA ASP A 264 12.81 -4.94 21.07
C ASP A 264 11.56 -5.10 20.19
N VAL A 265 10.64 -4.13 20.17
CA VAL A 265 9.42 -4.16 19.33
C VAL A 265 9.78 -4.44 17.86
N PRO A 266 9.19 -5.48 17.23
CA PRO A 266 9.48 -5.84 15.85
C PRO A 266 9.01 -4.75 14.89
N ASN A 267 9.93 -4.32 14.02
CA ASN A 267 9.64 -3.41 12.92
C ASN A 267 9.40 -4.27 11.67
N ILE A 268 8.14 -4.39 11.29
CA ILE A 268 7.68 -5.26 10.21
C ILE A 268 7.66 -4.48 8.90
N VAL A 269 8.36 -5.01 7.90
CA VAL A 269 8.26 -4.61 6.50
C VAL A 269 7.59 -5.74 5.72
N TYR A 270 6.44 -5.43 5.13
CA TYR A 270 5.68 -6.40 4.35
C TYR A 270 6.52 -6.97 3.20
N GLY A 271 6.42 -8.27 2.91
CA GLY A 271 7.21 -8.94 1.86
C GLY A 271 8.67 -9.24 2.23
N VAL A 272 9.19 -8.63 3.30
CA VAL A 272 10.57 -8.81 3.76
C VAL A 272 10.63 -9.75 4.97
N ASN A 273 10.25 -9.28 6.16
CA ASN A 273 10.35 -10.00 7.44
C ASN A 273 8.98 -10.21 8.13
N HIS A 274 7.89 -9.98 7.40
CA HIS A 274 6.52 -10.05 7.90
C HIS A 274 6.03 -11.42 8.42
N ARG A 275 6.87 -12.44 8.35
CA ARG A 275 6.62 -13.78 8.91
C ARG A 275 7.55 -14.11 10.09
N GLU A 276 8.38 -13.15 10.52
CA GLU A 276 9.46 -13.35 11.49
C GLU A 276 9.12 -12.64 12.80
N TYR A 277 8.13 -13.15 13.53
CA TYR A 277 7.81 -12.72 14.90
C TYR A 277 7.29 -13.90 15.73
N GLY A 278 7.48 -13.83 17.05
CA GLY A 278 7.10 -14.92 17.97
C GLY A 278 5.60 -15.07 18.16
N GLU A 279 5.14 -16.30 18.46
CA GLU A 279 3.71 -16.67 18.61
C GLU A 279 2.96 -15.95 19.74
N GLY A 280 3.66 -15.20 20.61
CA GLY A 280 3.05 -14.38 21.67
C GLY A 280 3.16 -12.86 21.45
N GLU A 281 3.73 -12.39 20.34
CA GLU A 281 3.90 -10.96 20.11
C GLU A 281 2.54 -10.28 19.85
N ARG A 282 2.31 -9.17 20.55
CA ARG A 282 1.07 -8.39 20.50
C ARG A 282 1.30 -6.92 20.16
N VAL A 283 2.55 -6.46 20.20
CA VAL A 283 2.93 -5.08 19.90
C VAL A 283 3.87 -5.07 18.71
N PHE A 284 3.47 -4.37 17.65
CA PHE A 284 4.18 -4.34 16.38
C PHE A 284 4.42 -2.90 15.92
N SER A 285 5.38 -2.73 15.02
CA SER A 285 5.59 -1.48 14.29
C SER A 285 5.58 -1.74 12.79
N ALA A 286 4.91 -0.89 12.02
CA ALA A 286 4.94 -0.91 10.56
C ALA A 286 6.15 -0.15 9.99
N ALA A 287 7.25 -0.01 10.76
CA ALA A 287 8.44 0.75 10.40
C ALA A 287 8.14 2.19 9.94
N SER A 288 9.02 2.81 9.13
CA SER A 288 8.78 4.11 8.48
C SER A 288 8.48 3.97 6.99
N CYS A 289 7.93 5.01 6.38
CA CYS A 289 7.75 5.12 4.93
C CYS A 289 9.04 4.84 4.15
N THR A 290 10.15 5.51 4.49
CA THR A 290 11.45 5.29 3.83
C THR A 290 11.96 3.86 4.00
N THR A 291 11.78 3.25 5.18
CA THR A 291 12.21 1.84 5.42
C THR A 291 11.40 0.90 4.53
N ASN A 292 10.08 1.09 4.45
CA ASN A 292 9.22 0.29 3.59
C ASN A 292 9.59 0.45 2.10
N ALA A 293 9.97 1.66 1.67
CA ALA A 293 10.35 1.90 0.28
C ALA A 293 11.66 1.18 -0.12
N ILE A 294 12.71 1.32 0.69
CA ILE A 294 14.04 0.85 0.28
C ILE A 294 14.26 -0.64 0.55
N THR A 295 13.71 -1.20 1.63
CA THR A 295 14.05 -2.56 2.06
C THR A 295 13.66 -3.64 1.04
N PRO A 296 12.47 -3.60 0.40
CA PRO A 296 12.11 -4.54 -0.67
C PRO A 296 13.07 -4.48 -1.86
N VAL A 297 13.45 -3.27 -2.30
CA VAL A 297 14.38 -3.09 -3.41
C VAL A 297 15.77 -3.62 -3.05
N LEU A 298 16.26 -3.30 -1.85
CA LEU A 298 17.56 -3.81 -1.37
C LEU A 298 17.56 -5.32 -1.22
N LYS A 299 16.45 -5.93 -0.79
CA LYS A 299 16.30 -7.40 -0.74
C LYS A 299 16.45 -8.01 -2.13
N ALA A 300 15.72 -7.50 -3.11
CA ALA A 300 15.79 -8.00 -4.50
C ALA A 300 17.20 -7.87 -5.09
N VAL A 301 17.84 -6.70 -4.93
CA VAL A 301 19.22 -6.47 -5.39
C VAL A 301 20.21 -7.37 -4.66
N HIS A 302 20.08 -7.53 -3.34
CA HIS A 302 20.99 -8.36 -2.55
C HIS A 302 20.91 -9.84 -2.92
N GLU A 303 19.69 -10.38 -3.08
CA GLU A 303 19.47 -11.76 -3.48
C GLU A 303 20.01 -12.06 -4.90
N ALA A 304 19.92 -11.08 -5.81
CA ALA A 304 20.39 -11.23 -7.19
C ALA A 304 21.90 -11.00 -7.36
N PHE A 305 22.46 -9.99 -6.68
CA PHE A 305 23.79 -9.47 -6.98
C PHE A 305 24.77 -9.40 -5.81
N GLY A 306 24.31 -9.64 -4.59
CA GLY A 306 25.10 -9.38 -3.38
C GLY A 306 25.30 -7.87 -3.17
N ILE A 307 25.45 -7.44 -1.91
CA ILE A 307 25.71 -6.03 -1.56
C ILE A 307 26.84 -6.00 -0.55
N ASN A 308 27.92 -5.30 -0.91
CA ASN A 308 29.06 -4.99 -0.05
C ASN A 308 28.75 -3.79 0.86
N HIS A 309 28.24 -2.71 0.27
CA HIS A 309 27.85 -1.50 0.97
C HIS A 309 26.75 -0.76 0.20
N VAL A 310 25.88 -0.04 0.90
CA VAL A 310 24.89 0.84 0.31
C VAL A 310 24.79 2.16 1.07
N HIS A 311 24.79 3.26 0.33
CA HIS A 311 24.43 4.58 0.84
C HIS A 311 23.05 4.98 0.32
N VAL A 312 22.16 5.35 1.23
CA VAL A 312 20.79 5.77 0.91
C VAL A 312 20.61 7.24 1.21
N GLU A 313 20.35 8.04 0.18
CA GLU A 313 19.89 9.41 0.34
C GLU A 313 18.38 9.45 0.05
N THR A 314 17.60 10.19 0.85
CA THR A 314 16.20 10.43 0.50
C THR A 314 15.90 11.91 0.35
N VAL A 315 15.43 12.28 -0.83
CA VAL A 315 14.80 13.58 -1.08
C VAL A 315 13.35 13.43 -0.65
N HIS A 316 13.03 13.97 0.52
CA HIS A 316 11.78 13.67 1.20
C HIS A 316 10.90 14.91 1.29
N SER A 317 9.62 14.78 0.92
CA SER A 317 8.63 15.83 1.17
C SER A 317 8.58 16.25 2.64
N TYR A 318 8.21 17.50 2.91
CA TYR A 318 8.05 17.94 4.29
C TYR A 318 6.89 17.21 4.98
N THR A 319 6.88 17.21 6.30
CA THR A 319 5.83 16.54 7.10
C THR A 319 5.35 17.46 8.21
N ASN A 320 4.29 17.07 8.93
CA ASN A 320 3.75 17.81 10.07
C ASN A 320 4.75 18.03 11.23
N ASP A 321 5.89 17.31 11.24
CA ASP A 321 6.98 17.51 12.22
C ASP A 321 7.75 18.82 11.97
N GLN A 322 7.69 19.39 10.76
CA GLN A 322 8.39 20.62 10.39
C GLN A 322 7.52 21.86 10.58
N ASN A 323 8.16 22.99 10.88
CA ASN A 323 7.48 24.26 11.05
C ASN A 323 7.20 24.93 9.70
N LEU A 324 6.02 25.55 9.56
CA LEU A 324 5.66 26.34 8.39
C LEU A 324 6.52 27.61 8.28
N LEU A 325 6.79 28.25 9.42
CA LEU A 325 7.66 29.42 9.57
C LEU A 325 8.82 29.08 10.52
N ASP A 326 9.89 29.88 10.48
CA ASP A 326 11.03 29.70 11.37
C ASP A 326 10.57 29.74 12.85
N ASN A 327 10.75 28.63 13.57
CA ASN A 327 10.35 28.49 14.98
C ASN A 327 11.16 27.39 15.69
N PHE A 328 11.09 27.33 17.02
CA PHE A 328 11.79 26.35 17.84
C PHE A 328 11.42 24.91 17.45
N HIS A 329 12.41 24.03 17.40
CA HIS A 329 12.23 22.62 17.14
C HIS A 329 13.38 21.82 17.79
N LYS A 330 13.11 20.58 18.25
CA LYS A 330 14.11 19.74 18.94
C LYS A 330 15.32 19.39 18.06
N LYS A 331 15.12 19.35 16.75
CA LYS A 331 16.19 19.22 15.72
C LYS A 331 16.42 20.58 15.08
N GLU A 332 17.62 21.12 15.25
CA GLU A 332 17.98 22.51 14.90
C GLU A 332 17.52 22.92 13.50
N ARG A 333 17.91 22.16 12.46
CA ARG A 333 17.62 22.53 11.06
C ARG A 333 16.14 22.43 10.69
N ARG A 334 15.35 21.59 11.38
CA ARG A 334 13.90 21.38 11.10
C ARG A 334 13.00 22.49 11.62
N GLY A 335 13.55 23.38 12.46
CA GLY A 335 12.83 24.57 12.91
C GLY A 335 12.65 25.62 11.82
N ARG A 336 13.42 25.52 10.72
CA ARG A 336 13.36 26.45 9.58
C ARG A 336 12.14 26.18 8.70
N ALA A 337 11.62 27.23 8.07
CA ALA A 337 10.40 27.22 7.25
C ALA A 337 10.45 26.12 6.17
N ALA A 338 9.56 25.13 6.29
CA ALA A 338 9.57 23.90 5.48
C ALA A 338 9.34 24.15 3.98
N ALA A 339 8.47 25.10 3.65
CA ALA A 339 8.08 25.39 2.26
C ALA A 339 9.12 26.23 1.49
N LEU A 340 10.24 26.63 2.12
CA LEU A 340 11.25 27.51 1.52
C LEU A 340 12.66 26.91 1.48
N ASN A 341 12.89 25.79 2.18
CA ASN A 341 14.25 25.30 2.43
C ASN A 341 14.42 23.84 2.06
N MET A 342 15.65 23.51 1.63
CA MET A 342 16.17 22.14 1.64
C MET A 342 16.87 21.86 2.97
N VAL A 343 16.40 20.87 3.73
CA VAL A 343 16.85 20.62 5.10
C VAL A 343 17.50 19.24 5.23
N ILE A 344 18.83 19.20 5.33
CA ILE A 344 19.58 17.97 5.59
C ILE A 344 19.31 17.48 7.03
N THR A 345 19.02 16.18 7.17
CA THR A 345 18.74 15.53 8.45
C THR A 345 19.14 14.05 8.41
N GLU A 346 19.53 13.50 9.55
CA GLU A 346 19.75 12.05 9.68
C GLU A 346 18.46 11.26 9.46
N THR A 347 18.60 10.08 8.84
CA THR A 347 17.52 9.10 8.67
C THR A 347 17.77 7.87 9.55
N GLY A 348 16.70 7.37 10.17
CA GLY A 348 16.72 6.10 10.90
C GLY A 348 16.59 4.88 9.98
N ALA A 349 16.38 5.08 8.67
CA ALA A 349 16.11 4.01 7.73
C ALA A 349 17.26 2.99 7.65
N ALA A 350 18.52 3.44 7.74
CA ALA A 350 19.67 2.53 7.70
C ALA A 350 19.64 1.48 8.84
N LYS A 351 19.41 1.92 10.08
CA LYS A 351 19.27 1.02 11.24
C LYS A 351 18.05 0.11 11.12
N ALA A 352 16.97 0.62 10.54
CA ALA A 352 15.74 -0.15 10.35
C ALA A 352 15.87 -1.22 9.25
N VAL A 353 16.59 -0.92 8.16
CA VAL A 353 16.94 -1.90 7.11
C VAL A 353 17.78 -3.01 7.71
N ALA A 354 18.81 -2.70 8.51
CA ALA A 354 19.62 -3.72 9.16
C ALA A 354 18.78 -4.66 10.07
N LYS A 355 17.76 -4.13 10.76
CA LYS A 355 16.83 -4.95 11.57
C LYS A 355 15.90 -5.80 10.71
N ALA A 356 15.46 -5.30 9.56
CA ALA A 356 14.52 -5.99 8.68
C ALA A 356 15.21 -6.96 7.69
N LEU A 357 16.49 -6.73 7.39
CA LEU A 357 17.30 -7.53 6.49
C LEU A 357 18.70 -7.70 7.11
N PRO A 358 18.88 -8.66 8.04
CA PRO A 358 20.12 -8.83 8.80
C PRO A 358 21.39 -9.02 7.96
N ALA A 359 21.26 -9.55 6.74
CA ALA A 359 22.38 -9.70 5.80
C ALA A 359 23.04 -8.35 5.40
N LEU A 360 22.33 -7.23 5.60
CA LEU A 360 22.83 -5.87 5.38
C LEU A 360 23.22 -5.15 6.68
N GLU A 361 23.31 -5.85 7.80
CA GLU A 361 23.79 -5.28 9.05
C GLU A 361 25.20 -4.68 8.86
N ASN A 362 25.41 -3.46 9.34
CA ASN A 362 26.64 -2.68 9.18
C ASN A 362 27.04 -2.34 7.73
N LYS A 363 26.20 -2.64 6.73
CA LYS A 363 26.45 -2.31 5.32
C LYS A 363 25.69 -1.08 4.82
N VAL A 364 24.79 -0.52 5.63
CA VAL A 364 23.87 0.55 5.23
C VAL A 364 24.22 1.85 5.95
N SER A 365 24.39 2.93 5.18
CA SER A 365 24.41 4.30 5.66
C SER A 365 23.31 5.12 4.99
N GLY A 366 22.95 6.28 5.54
CA GLY A 366 22.04 7.14 4.83
C GLY A 366 21.74 8.48 5.50
N ASN A 367 21.24 9.41 4.69
CA ASN A 367 20.77 10.72 5.10
C ASN A 367 19.44 11.04 4.40
N ALA A 368 18.87 12.18 4.76
CA ALA A 368 17.69 12.72 4.10
C ALA A 368 17.83 14.23 3.88
N VAL A 369 17.29 14.71 2.78
CA VAL A 369 17.06 16.13 2.50
C VAL A 369 15.55 16.36 2.44
N ARG A 370 15.01 17.17 3.36
CA ARG A 370 13.61 17.59 3.29
C ARG A 370 13.48 18.69 2.25
N VAL A 371 12.49 18.59 1.36
CA VAL A 371 12.30 19.57 0.27
C VAL A 371 10.88 20.18 0.28
N PRO A 372 10.67 21.35 -0.35
CA PRO A 372 9.37 22.04 -0.44
C PRO A 372 8.27 21.37 -1.27
N THR A 373 8.09 20.06 -1.15
CA THR A 373 7.00 19.30 -1.76
C THR A 373 6.11 18.72 -0.65
N ALA A 374 4.80 18.69 -0.90
CA ALA A 374 3.81 18.32 0.12
C ALA A 374 3.65 16.81 0.32
N ASN A 375 3.93 16.02 -0.70
CA ASN A 375 3.90 14.57 -0.66
C ASN A 375 4.77 13.97 -1.77
N VAL A 376 4.97 12.66 -1.69
CA VAL A 376 5.88 11.86 -2.50
C VAL A 376 7.33 12.21 -2.19
N SER A 377 8.15 11.16 -2.13
CA SER A 377 9.56 11.26 -1.82
C SER A 377 10.34 10.33 -2.75
N LEU A 378 11.64 10.55 -2.83
CA LEU A 378 12.56 9.79 -3.67
C LEU A 378 13.65 9.19 -2.79
N ALA A 379 13.93 7.92 -2.98
CA ALA A 379 15.08 7.23 -2.42
C ALA A 379 16.12 7.00 -3.51
N ILE A 380 17.37 7.32 -3.19
CA ILE A 380 18.53 7.15 -4.06
C ILE A 380 19.45 6.15 -3.37
N MET A 381 19.57 4.96 -3.95
CA MET A 381 20.35 3.86 -3.39
C MET A 381 21.64 3.70 -4.20
N ASN A 382 22.75 4.16 -3.65
CA ASN A 382 24.08 4.01 -4.23
C ASN A 382 24.73 2.72 -3.69
N LEU A 383 24.88 1.74 -4.57
CA LEU A 383 25.17 0.35 -4.27
C LEU A 383 26.59 -0.03 -4.69
N ASP A 384 27.28 -0.73 -3.81
CA ASP A 384 28.50 -1.49 -4.09
C ASP A 384 28.15 -2.97 -4.10
N LEU A 385 28.21 -3.61 -5.26
CA LEU A 385 27.78 -4.99 -5.46
C LEU A 385 28.97 -5.96 -5.44
N GLU A 386 28.69 -7.24 -5.26
CA GLU A 386 29.72 -8.30 -5.25
C GLU A 386 30.15 -8.71 -6.67
N GLN A 387 29.37 -8.32 -7.69
CA GLN A 387 29.65 -8.59 -9.09
C GLN A 387 29.38 -7.37 -9.98
N GLU A 388 29.94 -7.40 -11.19
CA GLU A 388 29.65 -6.41 -12.22
C GLU A 388 28.24 -6.59 -12.79
N VAL A 389 27.56 -5.48 -13.04
CA VAL A 389 26.20 -5.48 -13.56
C VAL A 389 26.02 -4.43 -14.66
N THR A 390 25.10 -4.71 -15.58
CA THR A 390 24.59 -3.72 -16.52
C THR A 390 23.26 -3.14 -16.05
N ARG A 391 22.90 -1.97 -16.60
CA ARG A 391 21.63 -1.31 -16.32
C ARG A 391 20.44 -2.19 -16.68
N GLU A 392 20.54 -2.91 -17.80
CA GLU A 392 19.52 -3.84 -18.29
C GLU A 392 19.31 -4.97 -17.29
N GLN A 393 20.38 -5.58 -16.76
CA GLN A 393 20.28 -6.65 -15.76
C GLN A 393 19.59 -6.18 -14.47
N VAL A 394 19.93 -4.99 -13.97
CA VAL A 394 19.32 -4.42 -12.76
C VAL A 394 17.84 -4.10 -13.01
N ASN A 395 17.52 -3.45 -14.13
CA ASN A 395 16.16 -3.06 -14.49
C ASN A 395 15.26 -4.28 -14.75
N ASP A 396 15.75 -5.28 -15.49
CA ASP A 396 14.98 -6.49 -15.79
C ASP A 396 14.68 -7.29 -14.51
N MET A 397 15.63 -7.37 -13.58
CA MET A 397 15.43 -8.01 -12.27
C MET A 397 14.37 -7.25 -11.45
N LEU A 398 14.46 -5.92 -11.35
CA LEU A 398 13.49 -5.13 -10.58
C LEU A 398 12.10 -5.12 -11.22
N ARG A 399 12.02 -5.10 -12.56
CA ARG A 399 10.76 -5.28 -13.29
C ARG A 399 10.16 -6.66 -13.04
N HIS A 400 10.98 -7.71 -13.00
CA HIS A 400 10.48 -9.04 -12.66
C HIS A 400 9.95 -9.07 -11.22
N ALA A 401 10.67 -8.47 -10.27
CA ALA A 401 10.23 -8.38 -8.87
C ALA A 401 8.92 -7.57 -8.67
N SER A 402 8.59 -6.65 -9.59
CA SER A 402 7.30 -5.93 -9.57
C SER A 402 6.15 -6.71 -10.21
N LEU A 403 6.44 -7.71 -11.04
CA LEU A 403 5.44 -8.48 -11.79
C LEU A 403 5.16 -9.86 -11.18
N GLU A 404 6.19 -10.53 -10.66
CA GLU A 404 6.10 -11.90 -10.16
C GLU A 404 6.83 -12.08 -8.81
N GLY A 405 6.33 -13.02 -7.98
CA GLY A 405 6.97 -13.41 -6.73
C GLY A 405 6.57 -12.59 -5.49
N PRO A 406 7.35 -12.67 -4.39
CA PRO A 406 6.93 -12.20 -3.06
C PRO A 406 6.90 -10.67 -2.93
N LEU A 407 7.58 -9.93 -3.82
CA LEU A 407 7.75 -8.48 -3.74
C LEU A 407 6.79 -7.69 -4.63
N VAL A 408 5.92 -8.37 -5.37
CA VAL A 408 4.92 -7.77 -6.28
C VAL A 408 3.98 -6.78 -5.59
N ALA A 409 3.68 -7.00 -4.31
CA ALA A 409 2.89 -6.03 -3.55
C ALA A 409 3.72 -4.78 -3.19
N GLN A 410 5.04 -4.89 -3.07
CA GLN A 410 5.93 -3.87 -2.54
C GLN A 410 6.53 -2.97 -3.62
N ILE A 411 6.97 -3.55 -4.73
CA ILE A 411 7.73 -2.86 -5.78
C ILE A 411 6.83 -2.65 -6.98
N ASP A 412 6.77 -1.40 -7.43
CA ASP A 412 6.24 -0.96 -8.71
C ASP A 412 7.40 -0.56 -9.62
N PHE A 413 7.13 -0.38 -10.91
CA PHE A 413 8.16 -0.08 -11.90
C PHE A 413 7.66 0.93 -12.94
N THR A 414 8.51 1.89 -13.28
CA THR A 414 8.24 2.86 -14.36
C THR A 414 9.43 2.99 -15.32
N ASN A 415 9.12 3.20 -16.59
CA ASN A 415 10.04 3.45 -17.69
C ASN A 415 9.60 4.65 -18.56
N ASP A 416 8.86 5.57 -17.96
CA ASP A 416 8.31 6.76 -18.62
C ASP A 416 9.25 7.97 -18.40
N ASP A 417 9.61 8.65 -19.49
CA ASP A 417 10.55 9.77 -19.51
C ASP A 417 10.03 11.01 -18.77
N ASP A 418 8.70 11.19 -18.67
CA ASP A 418 8.08 12.42 -18.16
C ASP A 418 7.62 12.32 -16.70
N VAL A 419 7.90 11.19 -16.03
CA VAL A 419 7.46 10.94 -14.65
C VAL A 419 8.11 11.89 -13.64
N VAL A 420 7.30 12.47 -12.76
CA VAL A 420 7.74 13.30 -11.62
C VAL A 420 6.98 12.97 -10.34
N SER A 421 7.35 13.64 -9.23
CA SER A 421 6.80 13.36 -7.89
C SER A 421 5.27 13.37 -7.80
N SER A 422 4.58 14.29 -8.48
CA SER A 422 3.12 14.38 -8.42
C SER A 422 2.39 13.17 -9.00
N ASP A 423 3.02 12.46 -9.95
CA ASP A 423 2.40 11.33 -10.64
C ASP A 423 2.35 10.07 -9.78
N MET A 424 3.08 10.08 -8.66
CA MET A 424 3.13 8.97 -7.69
C MET A 424 2.13 9.11 -6.55
N VAL A 425 1.40 10.25 -6.49
CA VAL A 425 0.40 10.48 -5.45
C VAL A 425 -0.70 9.42 -5.56
N GLY A 426 -0.99 8.76 -4.43
CA GLY A 426 -1.99 7.68 -4.37
C GLY A 426 -1.47 6.31 -4.82
N ASN A 427 -0.19 6.16 -5.17
CA ASN A 427 0.37 4.85 -5.46
C ASN A 427 0.35 3.95 -4.21
N THR A 428 -0.06 2.68 -4.37
CA THR A 428 -0.27 1.72 -3.26
C THR A 428 0.97 0.87 -2.93
N HIS A 429 2.00 0.94 -3.75
CA HIS A 429 3.25 0.21 -3.56
C HIS A 429 4.15 0.93 -2.54
N ALA A 430 5.11 0.19 -2.00
CA ALA A 430 6.07 0.76 -1.05
C ALA A 430 7.14 1.58 -1.78
N ALA A 431 7.51 1.16 -2.99
CA ALA A 431 8.47 1.83 -3.86
C ALA A 431 8.08 1.67 -5.32
N ILE A 432 8.38 2.68 -6.14
CA ILE A 432 8.25 2.67 -7.59
C ILE A 432 9.64 2.91 -8.18
N VAL A 433 10.24 1.88 -8.77
CA VAL A 433 11.58 1.94 -9.35
C VAL A 433 11.54 2.72 -10.65
N ASP A 434 12.38 3.74 -10.73
CA ASP A 434 12.60 4.53 -11.94
C ASP A 434 13.75 3.92 -12.76
N SER A 435 13.36 3.17 -13.79
CA SER A 435 14.30 2.42 -14.62
C SER A 435 15.10 3.31 -15.56
N LEU A 436 14.61 4.53 -15.83
CA LEU A 436 15.28 5.49 -16.68
C LEU A 436 16.43 6.18 -15.94
N ALA A 437 16.25 6.40 -14.64
CA ALA A 437 17.25 6.98 -13.77
C ALA A 437 18.33 5.99 -13.29
N THR A 438 18.15 4.68 -13.50
CA THR A 438 19.12 3.66 -13.03
C THR A 438 20.46 3.81 -13.76
N GLN A 439 21.55 3.82 -12.98
CA GLN A 439 22.92 3.96 -13.49
C GLN A 439 23.79 2.80 -13.02
N THR A 440 24.69 2.32 -13.87
CA THR A 440 25.63 1.23 -13.54
C THR A 440 27.03 1.53 -14.06
N ARG A 441 28.06 1.12 -13.31
CA ARG A 441 29.46 1.17 -13.75
C ARG A 441 30.28 0.09 -13.04
N GLY A 442 30.62 -0.98 -13.76
CA GLY A 442 31.27 -2.15 -13.17
C GLY A 442 30.39 -2.75 -12.08
N ASN A 443 30.89 -2.86 -10.85
CA ASN A 443 30.14 -3.37 -9.70
C ASN A 443 29.35 -2.27 -8.93
N ARG A 444 29.29 -1.05 -9.45
CA ARG A 444 28.51 0.05 -8.86
C ARG A 444 27.17 0.19 -9.55
N ALA A 445 26.11 0.39 -8.78
CA ALA A 445 24.79 0.72 -9.29
C ALA A 445 24.14 1.86 -8.48
N VAL A 446 23.36 2.71 -9.12
CA VAL A 446 22.50 3.68 -8.46
C VAL A 446 21.07 3.43 -8.90
N VAL A 447 20.21 3.07 -7.94
CA VAL A 447 18.79 2.81 -8.17
C VAL A 447 17.96 3.90 -7.53
N TYR A 448 17.02 4.44 -8.30
CA TYR A 448 16.10 5.49 -7.88
C TYR A 448 14.72 4.89 -7.67
N ALA A 449 14.11 5.19 -6.52
CA ALA A 449 12.78 4.68 -6.18
C ALA A 449 11.91 5.80 -5.59
N TRP A 450 10.83 6.12 -6.28
CA TRP A 450 9.78 7.00 -5.76
C TRP A 450 8.95 6.27 -4.71
N TYR A 451 8.33 7.02 -3.81
CA TYR A 451 7.35 6.48 -2.88
C TYR A 451 6.40 7.57 -2.40
N ASP A 452 5.09 7.29 -2.42
CA ASP A 452 4.12 8.08 -1.68
C ASP A 452 4.29 7.80 -0.18
N ASN A 453 4.93 8.73 0.52
CA ASN A 453 5.25 8.59 1.93
C ASN A 453 4.02 8.61 2.85
N GLU A 454 2.82 8.81 2.32
CA GLU A 454 1.58 8.78 3.09
C GLU A 454 0.66 7.64 2.64
N TYR A 455 0.28 7.59 1.37
CA TYR A 455 -0.67 6.62 0.84
C TYR A 455 -0.05 5.23 0.65
N GLY A 456 1.10 5.15 -0.04
CA GLY A 456 1.86 3.92 -0.21
C GLY A 456 2.30 3.33 1.13
N TYR A 457 2.71 4.19 2.07
CA TYR A 457 2.98 3.78 3.45
C TYR A 457 1.74 3.26 4.19
N SER A 458 0.61 3.97 4.13
CA SER A 458 -0.63 3.53 4.77
C SER A 458 -1.14 2.21 4.21
N MET A 459 -0.90 1.94 2.93
CA MET A 459 -1.13 0.62 2.33
C MET A 459 -0.22 -0.47 2.90
N GLN A 460 1.03 -0.17 3.28
CA GLN A 460 1.87 -1.14 3.99
C GLN A 460 1.35 -1.42 5.40
N VAL A 461 0.90 -0.38 6.11
CA VAL A 461 0.28 -0.53 7.43
C VAL A 461 -0.94 -1.44 7.37
N THR A 462 -1.84 -1.28 6.40
CA THR A 462 -3.03 -2.16 6.27
C THR A 462 -2.65 -3.60 5.94
N ARG A 463 -1.59 -3.83 5.17
CA ARG A 463 -1.09 -5.18 4.87
C ARG A 463 -0.48 -5.85 6.09
N VAL A 464 0.33 -5.13 6.88
CA VAL A 464 0.85 -5.62 8.17
C VAL A 464 -0.30 -5.91 9.14
N ALA A 465 -1.28 -5.00 9.23
CA ALA A 465 -2.47 -5.16 10.07
C ALA A 465 -3.24 -6.45 9.75
N ARG A 466 -3.39 -6.82 8.47
CA ARG A 466 -4.04 -8.07 8.05
C ARG A 466 -3.28 -9.31 8.51
N ILE A 467 -1.95 -9.32 8.33
CA ILE A 467 -1.10 -10.46 8.74
C ILE A 467 -1.17 -10.68 10.24
N ILE A 468 -0.89 -9.64 11.03
CA ILE A 468 -0.83 -9.78 12.49
C ILE A 468 -2.20 -10.08 13.10
N SER A 469 -3.28 -9.83 12.35
CA SER A 469 -4.65 -10.14 12.76
C SER A 469 -5.16 -11.48 12.22
N GLY A 470 -4.40 -12.19 11.39
CA GLY A 470 -4.79 -13.48 10.82
C GLY A 470 -5.89 -13.40 9.76
N VAL A 471 -6.10 -12.25 9.13
CA VAL A 471 -7.20 -11.98 8.19
C VAL A 471 -6.68 -11.72 6.76
N GLU A 472 -5.70 -12.52 6.36
CA GLU A 472 -5.12 -12.42 5.02
C GLU A 472 -6.03 -13.06 3.97
N ARG A 473 -6.29 -12.32 2.89
CA ARG A 473 -6.96 -12.89 1.71
C ARG A 473 -6.01 -13.79 0.94
N MET A 474 -6.59 -14.79 0.29
CA MET A 474 -5.94 -15.58 -0.77
C MET A 474 -5.54 -14.68 -1.94
N ARG A 475 -4.51 -15.10 -2.67
CA ARG A 475 -3.80 -14.25 -3.62
C ARG A 475 -3.38 -15.04 -4.84
N TYR A 476 -3.60 -14.45 -6.01
CA TYR A 476 -3.08 -14.93 -7.28
C TYR A 476 -2.44 -13.75 -8.02
N TYR A 477 -1.14 -13.55 -7.85
CA TYR A 477 -0.32 -12.59 -8.59
C TYR A 477 1.09 -13.12 -8.70
#